data_AF-A0A2R6BKT5-F1
#
_entry.id   AF-A0A2R6BKT5-F1
#
_cell.length_a   1.000
_cell.length_b   1.000
_cell.length_c   1.000
_cell.angle_alpha   90.00
_cell.angle_beta   90.00
_cell.angle_gamma   90.00
#
_symmetry.space_group_name_H-M   'P 1'
#
loop_
_entity.id
_entity.type
_entity.pdbx_description
1 polymer ?
#
loop_
_entity_poly.entity_id
_entity_poly.type
_entity_poly.pdbx_seq_one_letter_code
_entity_poly.pdbx_strand_id
1 'polypeptide(L)'
;MVDKQKDENGFDPNRRLFVRGVLVGSALLVGGSALGVGRYFVPPAPSLKPFPRVLLGYASEFKVGQPMQYKYPMDNQPCLIVKLGQKAMFGVGPDQDIVSFSNICQHLGCIYLYENSVTACSGASFPGGHCPCHGSSYNFLENAAVICGPAPRSVPRVILEYDPVSDQIWAVGMAPPTVFGFNTGSDNVAYDLIGGSIIPDGSTATLTPAPTG
;
A
#
# COMPACT_ATOMS: atom_id res chain seq x y z
N MET A 1 2.20 -59.21 -62.55
CA MET A 1 2.85 -58.64 -61.35
C MET A 1 3.89 -57.64 -61.81
N VAL A 2 3.53 -56.37 -61.88
CA VAL A 2 4.49 -55.26 -61.96
C VAL A 2 4.00 -54.24 -60.95
N ASP A 3 4.88 -53.99 -60.00
CA ASP A 3 4.69 -53.28 -58.75
C ASP A 3 4.46 -51.79 -59.01
N LYS A 4 3.57 -51.17 -58.23
CA LYS A 4 3.24 -49.75 -58.35
C LYS A 4 4.33 -48.98 -57.61
N GLN A 5 5.37 -48.53 -58.31
CA GLN A 5 6.41 -47.67 -57.73
C GLN A 5 5.77 -46.45 -57.07
N LYS A 6 5.87 -46.37 -55.74
CA LYS A 6 5.66 -45.14 -54.97
C LYS A 6 6.82 -44.21 -55.31
N ASP A 7 6.52 -43.05 -55.88
CA ASP A 7 7.46 -41.93 -55.91
C ASP A 7 7.71 -41.49 -54.46
N GLU A 8 8.86 -41.86 -53.91
CA GLU A 8 9.24 -41.57 -52.51
C GLU A 8 9.73 -40.12 -52.28
N ASN A 9 9.68 -39.23 -53.28
CA ASN A 9 10.18 -37.85 -53.16
C ASN A 9 9.21 -36.77 -53.68
N GLY A 10 7.90 -37.00 -53.62
CA GLY A 10 6.89 -36.02 -54.04
C GLY A 10 6.59 -34.96 -52.98
N PHE A 11 7.00 -33.71 -53.23
CA PHE A 11 6.53 -32.55 -52.47
C PHE A 11 5.01 -32.40 -52.63
N ASP A 12 4.24 -32.68 -51.57
CA ASP A 12 2.78 -32.52 -51.56
C ASP A 12 2.40 -31.15 -50.95
N PRO A 13 2.00 -30.16 -51.78
CA PRO A 13 1.65 -28.83 -51.30
C PRO A 13 0.45 -28.82 -50.35
N ASN A 14 -0.47 -29.80 -50.47
CA ASN A 14 -1.66 -29.88 -49.60
C ASN A 14 -1.27 -30.39 -48.19
N ARG A 15 -0.35 -31.35 -48.10
CA ARG A 15 0.21 -31.78 -46.80
C ARG A 15 0.99 -30.67 -46.12
N ARG A 16 1.77 -29.90 -46.88
CA ARG A 16 2.52 -28.76 -46.36
C ARG A 16 1.59 -27.65 -45.87
N LEU A 17 0.50 -27.39 -46.60
CA LEU A 17 -0.50 -26.39 -46.21
C LEU A 17 -1.24 -26.83 -44.95
N PHE A 18 -1.62 -28.11 -44.87
CA PHE A 18 -2.25 -28.69 -43.68
C PHE A 18 -1.36 -28.54 -42.44
N VAL A 19 -0.09 -28.95 -42.51
CA VAL A 19 0.85 -28.84 -41.37
C VAL A 19 1.08 -27.39 -40.98
N ARG A 20 1.22 -26.47 -41.95
CA ARG A 20 1.32 -25.02 -41.66
C ARG A 20 0.07 -24.48 -40.97
N GLY A 21 -1.11 -24.89 -41.42
CA GLY A 21 -2.38 -24.52 -40.82
C GLY A 21 -2.49 -24.99 -39.38
N VAL A 22 -2.09 -26.24 -39.08
CA VAL A 22 -2.03 -26.78 -37.72
C VAL A 22 -1.05 -25.98 -36.87
N LEU A 23 0.18 -25.72 -37.33
CA LEU A 23 1.18 -24.98 -36.56
C LEU A 23 0.74 -23.55 -36.24
N VAL A 24 0.20 -22.82 -37.22
CA VAL A 24 -0.30 -21.45 -37.01
C VAL A 24 -1.52 -21.46 -36.09
N GLY A 25 -2.47 -22.38 -36.30
CA GLY A 25 -3.65 -22.53 -35.46
C GLY A 25 -3.29 -22.83 -33.99
N SER A 26 -2.36 -23.76 -33.76
CA SER A 26 -1.86 -24.08 -32.42
C SER A 26 -1.14 -22.91 -31.75
N ALA A 27 -0.32 -22.16 -32.49
CA ALA A 27 0.36 -20.98 -31.95
C ALA A 27 -0.63 -19.87 -31.54
N LEU A 28 -1.69 -19.66 -32.33
CA LEU A 28 -2.75 -18.71 -31.99
C LEU A 28 -3.56 -19.14 -30.76
N LEU A 29 -3.86 -20.42 -30.63
CA LEU A 29 -4.56 -20.96 -29.45
C LEU A 29 -3.71 -20.79 -28.18
N VAL A 30 -2.43 -21.15 -28.22
CA VAL A 30 -1.53 -21.00 -27.05
C VAL A 30 -1.30 -19.52 -26.73
N GLY A 31 -1.02 -18.69 -27.72
CA GLY A 31 -0.83 -17.25 -27.54
C GLY A 31 -2.07 -16.55 -27.00
N GLY A 32 -3.26 -16.87 -27.51
CA GLY A 32 -4.53 -16.35 -27.03
C GLY A 32 -4.84 -16.77 -25.58
N SER A 33 -4.51 -18.01 -25.23
CA SER A 33 -4.66 -18.53 -23.86
C SER A 33 -3.74 -17.81 -22.88
N ALA A 34 -2.48 -17.58 -23.27
CA ALA A 34 -1.49 -16.87 -22.45
C ALA A 34 -1.94 -15.43 -22.12
N LEU A 35 -2.58 -14.74 -23.07
CA LEU A 35 -3.15 -13.41 -22.84
C LEU A 35 -4.35 -13.41 -21.88
N GLY A 36 -5.11 -14.50 -21.79
CA GLY A 36 -6.20 -14.67 -20.83
C GLY A 36 -5.69 -14.93 -19.42
N VAL A 37 -4.71 -15.83 -19.29
CA VAL A 37 -4.07 -16.17 -18.01
C VAL A 37 -3.24 -15.00 -17.46
N GLY A 38 -2.58 -14.23 -18.33
CA GLY A 38 -1.81 -13.05 -17.94
C GLY A 38 -2.61 -12.01 -17.15
N ARG A 39 -3.93 -11.92 -17.38
CA ARG A 39 -4.82 -10.96 -16.70
C ARG A 39 -5.06 -11.30 -15.23
N TYR A 40 -4.83 -12.55 -14.83
CA TYR A 40 -4.92 -12.95 -13.41
C TYR A 40 -3.69 -12.50 -12.61
N PHE A 41 -2.57 -12.21 -13.28
CA PHE A 41 -1.36 -11.69 -12.63
C PHE A 41 -1.31 -10.17 -12.57
N VAL A 42 -2.21 -9.48 -13.27
CA VAL A 42 -2.30 -8.01 -13.28
C VAL A 42 -3.56 -7.61 -12.52
N PRO A 43 -3.46 -7.02 -11.32
CA PRO A 43 -4.64 -6.55 -10.60
C PRO A 43 -5.40 -5.52 -11.45
N PRO A 44 -6.74 -5.53 -11.41
CA PRO A 44 -7.54 -4.56 -12.15
C PRO A 44 -7.16 -3.13 -11.74
N ALA A 45 -7.23 -2.20 -12.70
CA ALA A 45 -7.01 -0.80 -12.40
C ALA A 45 -7.98 -0.32 -11.30
N PRO A 46 -7.53 0.56 -10.39
CA PRO A 46 -8.37 1.05 -9.31
C PRO A 46 -9.65 1.70 -9.85
N SER A 47 -10.78 1.32 -9.26
CA SER A 47 -12.02 2.07 -9.41
C SER A 47 -11.92 3.34 -8.56
N LEU A 48 -12.26 4.50 -9.13
CA LEU A 48 -12.26 5.80 -8.44
C LEU A 48 -13.37 5.84 -7.38
N LYS A 49 -13.13 5.20 -6.24
CA LYS A 49 -13.96 5.35 -5.05
C LYS A 49 -13.41 6.50 -4.20
N PRO A 50 -14.28 7.31 -3.58
CA PRO A 50 -13.82 8.27 -2.59
C PRO A 50 -13.27 7.52 -1.36
N PHE A 51 -12.29 8.12 -0.70
CA PHE A 51 -11.85 7.64 0.61
C PHE A 51 -12.97 7.86 1.64
N PRO A 52 -13.19 6.90 2.57
CA PRO A 52 -14.18 7.08 3.62
C PRO A 52 -13.70 8.14 4.62
N ARG A 53 -14.65 8.87 5.19
CA ARG A 53 -14.43 9.80 6.30
C ARG A 53 -14.70 9.07 7.60
N VAL A 54 -13.68 8.89 8.45
CA VAL A 54 -13.76 8.08 9.67
C VAL A 54 -13.37 8.90 10.89
N LEU A 55 -14.22 8.97 11.91
CA LEU A 55 -13.95 9.69 13.16
C LEU A 55 -12.91 8.93 13.99
N LEU A 56 -11.83 9.59 14.39
CA LEU A 56 -10.77 9.02 15.23
C LEU A 56 -10.91 9.39 16.71
N GLY A 57 -11.73 10.39 17.05
CA GLY A 57 -11.93 10.87 18.41
C GLY A 57 -11.74 12.37 18.52
N TYR A 58 -11.47 12.85 19.73
CA TYR A 58 -11.28 14.28 20.02
C TYR A 58 -9.81 14.62 20.20
N ALA A 59 -9.36 15.78 19.73
CA ALA A 59 -7.96 16.20 19.81
C ALA A 59 -7.47 16.28 21.26
N SER A 60 -8.36 16.68 22.18
CA SER A 60 -8.11 16.74 23.63
C SER A 60 -7.90 15.38 24.31
N GLU A 61 -8.33 14.27 23.69
CA GLU A 61 -8.16 12.92 24.26
C GLU A 61 -6.78 12.32 23.95
N PHE A 62 -6.10 12.80 22.92
CA PHE A 62 -4.77 12.32 22.54
C PHE A 62 -3.70 12.83 23.51
N LYS A 63 -3.02 11.89 24.18
CA LYS A 63 -1.91 12.19 25.09
C LYS A 63 -0.59 12.23 24.32
N VAL A 64 0.26 13.18 24.71
CA VAL A 64 1.60 13.33 24.10
C VAL A 64 2.39 12.03 24.25
N GLY A 65 2.94 11.55 23.15
CA GLY A 65 3.80 10.38 23.09
C GLY A 65 3.11 9.04 23.35
N GLN A 66 1.77 9.00 23.30
CA GLN A 66 0.96 7.80 23.46
C GLN A 66 0.26 7.46 22.14
N PRO A 67 0.84 6.57 21.31
CA PRO A 67 0.27 6.23 20.02
C PRO A 67 -0.96 5.33 20.17
N MET A 68 -1.94 5.55 19.30
CA MET A 68 -3.11 4.69 19.16
C MET A 68 -3.12 4.06 17.77
N GLN A 69 -3.46 2.79 17.67
CA GLN A 69 -3.64 2.07 16.42
C GLN A 69 -5.12 1.95 16.06
N TYR A 70 -5.39 2.00 14.76
CA TYR A 70 -6.71 1.83 14.16
C TYR A 70 -6.54 1.26 12.74
N LYS A 71 -7.62 1.15 11.98
CA LYS A 71 -7.61 0.64 10.60
C LYS A 71 -8.12 1.71 9.66
N TYR A 72 -7.48 1.89 8.50
CA TYR A 72 -7.87 2.85 7.48
C TYR A 72 -7.06 2.68 6.18
N PRO A 73 -7.64 2.96 4.98
CA PRO A 73 -9.08 3.11 4.69
C PRO A 73 -9.85 1.78 4.70
N MET A 74 -9.15 0.64 4.72
CA MET A 74 -9.76 -0.70 4.76
C MET A 74 -9.54 -1.40 6.10
N ASP A 75 -10.35 -2.43 6.36
CA ASP A 75 -10.32 -3.27 7.56
C ASP A 75 -9.03 -4.11 7.74
N ASN A 76 -8.19 -4.19 6.72
CA ASN A 76 -6.94 -4.93 6.69
C ASN A 76 -5.68 -4.04 6.64
N GLN A 77 -5.84 -2.73 6.78
CA GLN A 77 -4.74 -1.76 6.72
C GLN A 77 -4.56 -1.05 8.07
N PRO A 78 -3.64 -1.53 8.93
CA PRO A 78 -3.38 -0.88 10.21
C PRO A 78 -2.70 0.48 10.00
N CYS A 79 -3.18 1.46 10.74
CA CYS A 79 -2.63 2.81 10.85
C CYS A 79 -2.37 3.13 12.32
N LEU A 80 -1.54 4.14 12.56
CA LEU A 80 -1.33 4.70 13.88
C LEU A 80 -1.58 6.20 13.86
N ILE A 81 -2.02 6.76 14.98
CA ILE A 81 -2.16 8.19 15.25
C ILE A 81 -1.47 8.52 16.57
N VAL A 82 -0.79 9.65 16.64
CA VAL A 82 -0.05 10.06 17.84
C VAL A 82 0.01 11.58 17.94
N LYS A 83 -0.10 12.10 19.18
CA LYS A 83 0.20 13.49 19.51
C LYS A 83 1.68 13.59 19.87
N LEU A 84 2.46 14.33 19.09
CA LEU A 84 3.92 14.39 19.24
C LEU A 84 4.38 15.35 20.33
N GLY A 85 3.55 16.32 20.75
CA GLY A 85 3.93 17.35 21.72
C GLY A 85 4.78 18.48 21.13
N GLN A 86 5.05 18.44 19.83
CA GLN A 86 5.74 19.47 19.08
C GLN A 86 5.23 19.51 17.65
N LYS A 87 5.20 20.71 17.06
CA LYS A 87 4.67 20.95 15.72
C LYS A 87 5.35 20.05 14.69
N ALA A 88 4.54 19.40 13.87
CA ALA A 88 4.99 18.48 12.83
C ALA A 88 4.47 18.90 11.45
N MET A 89 5.16 18.45 10.40
CA MET A 89 4.71 18.66 9.04
C MET A 89 3.38 17.93 8.80
N PHE A 90 2.36 18.68 8.34
CA PHE A 90 0.97 18.21 8.20
C PHE A 90 0.30 17.78 9.52
N GLY A 91 0.84 18.18 10.68
CA GLY A 91 0.18 17.96 11.95
C GLY A 91 -1.12 18.76 12.07
N VAL A 92 -2.15 18.12 12.63
CA VAL A 92 -3.46 18.72 12.89
C VAL A 92 -3.67 18.96 14.38
N GLY A 93 -4.86 19.46 14.76
CA GLY A 93 -5.16 19.86 16.13
C GLY A 93 -4.68 21.27 16.45
N PRO A 94 -4.94 21.77 17.67
CA PRO A 94 -4.62 23.13 18.08
C PRO A 94 -3.11 23.42 18.06
N ASP A 95 -2.29 22.43 18.39
CA ASP A 95 -0.83 22.54 18.48
C ASP A 95 -0.11 22.12 17.18
N GLN A 96 -0.86 21.68 16.16
CA GLN A 96 -0.33 21.15 14.89
C GLN A 96 0.68 20.00 15.09
N ASP A 97 0.42 19.13 16.07
CA ASP A 97 1.32 18.07 16.51
C ASP A 97 0.70 16.66 16.47
N ILE A 98 -0.54 16.54 16.00
CA ILE A 98 -1.22 15.24 15.84
C ILE A 98 -1.02 14.76 14.40
N VAL A 99 -0.38 13.61 14.25
CA VAL A 99 -0.06 13.00 12.95
C VAL A 99 -0.53 11.56 12.89
N SER A 100 -0.77 11.06 11.68
CA SER A 100 -1.15 9.67 11.47
C SER A 100 -0.53 9.10 10.20
N PHE A 101 -0.09 7.85 10.28
CA PHE A 101 0.58 7.15 9.20
C PHE A 101 0.09 5.70 9.13
N SER A 102 0.23 5.09 7.95
CA SER A 102 0.15 3.62 7.82
C SER A 102 1.14 2.99 8.78
N ASN A 103 0.73 1.95 9.49
CA ASN A 103 1.58 1.19 10.41
C ASN A 103 2.31 0.03 9.69
N ILE A 104 2.39 0.08 8.35
CA ILE A 104 3.05 -0.94 7.53
C ILE A 104 4.33 -0.36 6.95
N CYS A 105 5.47 -0.96 7.30
CA CYS A 105 6.79 -0.56 6.81
C CYS A 105 6.90 -0.71 5.29
N GLN A 106 7.42 0.34 4.63
CA GLN A 106 7.54 0.40 3.17
C GLN A 106 8.72 -0.40 2.60
N HIS A 107 9.56 -1.00 3.45
CA HIS A 107 10.59 -1.95 3.02
C HIS A 107 9.96 -3.28 2.57
N LEU A 108 9.50 -4.10 3.53
CA LEU A 108 8.98 -5.45 3.30
C LEU A 108 7.71 -5.75 4.12
N GLY A 109 6.98 -4.72 4.56
CA GLY A 109 5.63 -4.89 5.11
C GLY A 109 5.51 -5.22 6.60
N CYS A 110 6.61 -5.21 7.36
CA CYS A 110 6.53 -5.40 8.81
C CYS A 110 5.72 -4.28 9.49
N ILE A 111 5.02 -4.60 10.56
CA ILE A 111 4.49 -3.59 11.47
C ILE A 111 5.67 -2.98 12.23
N TYR A 112 5.80 -1.65 12.17
CA TYR A 112 6.84 -0.94 12.90
C TYR A 112 6.30 -0.43 14.24
N LEU A 113 7.19 -0.06 15.14
CA LEU A 113 6.85 0.42 16.47
C LEU A 113 7.00 1.93 16.51
N TYR A 114 6.14 2.62 17.26
CA TYR A 114 6.37 4.01 17.58
C TYR A 114 7.31 4.12 18.78
N GLU A 115 8.25 5.05 18.71
CA GLU A 115 9.12 5.44 19.82
C GLU A 115 9.11 6.96 19.96
N ASN A 116 9.13 7.44 21.20
CA ASN A 116 9.24 8.88 21.48
C ASN A 116 10.60 9.46 21.08
N SER A 117 11.62 8.61 20.91
CA SER A 117 12.97 9.00 20.53
C SER A 117 13.68 7.87 19.79
N VAL A 118 13.35 7.69 18.51
CA VAL A 118 14.10 6.80 17.60
C VAL A 118 15.49 7.39 17.37
N THR A 119 16.54 6.62 17.64
CA THR A 119 17.92 7.01 17.29
C THR A 119 18.25 6.50 15.88
N ALA A 120 18.43 7.41 14.93
CA ALA A 120 18.83 7.05 13.57
C ALA A 120 20.32 6.73 13.46
N CYS A 121 20.74 6.17 12.33
CA CYS A 121 22.13 5.78 12.08
C CYS A 121 23.12 6.95 12.03
N SER A 122 22.63 8.18 11.81
CA SER A 122 23.41 9.41 11.91
C SER A 122 23.61 9.90 13.35
N GLY A 123 22.98 9.25 14.34
CA GLY A 123 22.95 9.68 15.75
C GLY A 123 21.88 10.73 16.06
N ALA A 124 21.09 11.18 15.08
CA ALA A 124 19.95 12.06 15.31
C ALA A 124 18.79 11.31 16.00
N SER A 125 18.10 11.99 16.92
CA SER A 125 16.94 11.45 17.63
C SER A 125 15.67 12.24 17.31
N PHE A 126 14.57 11.52 17.07
CA PHE A 126 13.27 12.11 16.74
C PHE A 126 12.13 11.18 17.19
N PRO A 127 10.92 11.69 17.48
CA PRO A 127 9.75 10.84 17.64
C PRO A 127 9.38 10.25 16.29
N GLY A 128 9.09 8.96 16.24
CA GLY A 128 8.97 8.30 14.95
C GLY A 128 8.70 6.82 15.00
N GLY A 129 8.73 6.22 13.81
CA GLY A 129 8.61 4.79 13.64
C GLY A 129 9.98 4.12 13.59
N HIS A 130 10.15 3.02 14.32
CA HIS A 130 11.29 2.10 14.20
C HIS A 130 10.80 0.73 13.75
N CYS A 131 11.33 0.23 12.63
CA CYS A 131 10.99 -1.08 12.11
C CYS A 131 12.00 -2.13 12.61
N PRO A 132 11.58 -3.09 13.46
CA PRO A 132 12.50 -4.05 14.08
C PRO A 132 13.03 -5.10 13.09
N CYS A 133 12.44 -5.24 11.91
CA CYS A 133 12.83 -6.27 10.95
C CYS A 133 14.20 -5.98 10.31
N HIS A 134 14.42 -4.75 9.84
CA HIS A 134 15.64 -4.38 9.11
C HIS A 134 16.14 -2.96 9.49
N GLY A 135 15.65 -2.40 10.59
CA GLY A 135 16.15 -1.14 11.14
C GLY A 135 15.75 0.12 10.37
N SER A 136 14.65 0.11 9.62
CA SER A 136 14.15 1.35 9.01
C SER A 136 13.60 2.30 10.07
N SER A 137 14.01 3.57 10.02
CA SER A 137 13.52 4.63 10.91
C SER A 137 12.83 5.75 10.14
N TYR A 138 11.68 6.17 10.65
CA TYR A 138 10.80 7.15 10.02
C TYR A 138 10.59 8.35 10.93
N ASN A 139 10.96 9.56 10.50
CA ASN A 139 10.82 10.78 11.28
C ASN A 139 9.40 11.36 11.16
N PHE A 140 8.61 11.28 12.23
CA PHE A 140 7.22 11.75 12.21
C PHE A 140 7.07 13.27 12.19
N LEU A 141 8.11 14.01 12.57
CA LEU A 141 8.13 15.47 12.42
C LEU A 141 8.16 15.90 10.95
N GLU A 142 8.72 15.04 10.10
CA GLU A 142 9.00 15.32 8.68
C GLU A 142 8.21 14.37 7.77
N ASN A 143 6.91 14.19 8.03
CA ASN A 143 6.01 13.35 7.23
C ASN A 143 6.55 11.93 7.01
N ALA A 144 7.06 11.34 8.10
CA ALA A 144 7.63 10.00 8.13
C ALA A 144 8.78 9.77 7.13
N ALA A 145 9.59 10.80 6.87
CA ALA A 145 10.80 10.69 6.08
C ALA A 145 11.68 9.53 6.58
N VAL A 146 12.22 8.73 5.64
CA VAL A 146 13.17 7.66 5.97
C VAL A 146 14.50 8.29 6.33
N ILE A 147 14.93 8.15 7.59
CA ILE A 147 16.22 8.69 8.04
C ILE A 147 17.30 7.60 8.00
N CYS A 148 16.93 6.35 8.27
CA CYS A 148 17.82 5.22 8.12
C CYS A 148 17.10 3.94 7.71
N GLY A 149 17.89 2.96 7.26
CA GLY A 149 17.49 1.61 6.92
C GLY A 149 17.14 1.43 5.45
N PRO A 150 16.72 0.23 5.06
CA PRO A 150 16.53 -0.14 3.65
C PRO A 150 15.17 0.29 3.06
N ALA A 151 14.28 0.92 3.83
CA ALA A 151 13.00 1.38 3.30
C ALA A 151 13.23 2.40 2.18
N PRO A 152 12.67 2.20 0.97
CA PRO A 152 12.93 3.07 -0.17
C PRO A 152 12.16 4.39 -0.12
N ARG A 153 11.16 4.52 0.77
CA ARG A 153 10.23 5.65 0.83
C ARG A 153 9.57 5.78 2.20
N SER A 154 9.05 6.97 2.51
CA SER A 154 8.28 7.25 3.74
C SER A 154 7.05 6.34 3.84
N VAL A 155 6.64 6.04 5.07
CA VAL A 155 5.32 5.41 5.27
C VAL A 155 4.21 6.40 4.89
N PRO A 156 3.14 5.94 4.21
CA PRO A 156 2.06 6.80 3.75
C PRO A 156 1.39 7.52 4.91
N ARG A 157 1.16 8.82 4.74
CA ARG A 157 0.43 9.63 5.70
C ARG A 157 -1.08 9.45 5.52
N VAL A 158 -1.78 9.28 6.62
CA VAL A 158 -3.24 9.43 6.64
C VAL A 158 -3.54 10.93 6.68
N ILE A 159 -4.34 11.40 5.73
CA ILE A 159 -4.81 12.78 5.69
C ILE A 159 -5.84 12.94 6.80
N LEU A 160 -5.51 13.82 7.75
CA LEU A 160 -6.39 14.14 8.87
C LEU A 160 -7.08 15.48 8.63
N GLU A 161 -8.30 15.59 9.11
CA GLU A 161 -9.06 16.83 9.22
C GLU A 161 -9.37 17.08 10.70
N TYR A 162 -9.17 18.31 11.16
CA TYR A 162 -9.50 18.74 12.52
C TYR A 162 -10.59 19.81 12.47
N ASP A 163 -11.67 19.58 13.22
CA ASP A 163 -12.72 20.58 13.42
C ASP A 163 -12.51 21.30 14.76
N PRO A 164 -12.13 22.60 14.75
CA PRO A 164 -11.88 23.35 15.98
C PRO A 164 -13.14 23.66 16.79
N VAL A 165 -14.34 23.48 16.24
CA VAL A 165 -15.60 23.73 16.96
C VAL A 165 -16.02 22.50 17.77
N SER A 166 -15.93 21.32 17.18
CA SER A 166 -16.31 20.05 17.82
C SER A 166 -15.16 19.31 18.48
N ASP A 167 -13.93 19.79 18.30
CA ASP A 167 -12.67 19.16 18.71
C ASP A 167 -12.39 17.79 18.03
N GLN A 168 -13.12 17.45 16.96
CA GLN A 168 -13.04 16.14 16.33
C GLN A 168 -11.89 16.02 15.33
N ILE A 169 -11.27 14.84 15.30
CA ILE A 169 -10.26 14.46 14.30
C ILE A 169 -10.84 13.36 13.41
N TRP A 170 -10.76 13.58 12.10
CA TRP A 170 -11.24 12.67 11.07
C TRP A 170 -10.10 12.18 10.19
N ALA A 171 -10.06 10.89 9.85
CA ALA A 171 -9.29 10.36 8.74
C ALA A 171 -10.10 10.49 7.45
N VAL A 172 -9.54 11.15 6.43
CA VAL A 172 -10.28 11.55 5.22
C VAL A 172 -9.60 11.14 3.91
N GLY A 173 -8.38 10.61 3.96
CA GLY A 173 -7.72 10.04 2.80
C GLY A 173 -6.31 9.53 3.08
N MET A 174 -5.65 9.03 2.05
CA MET A 174 -4.23 8.66 2.08
C MET A 174 -3.43 9.60 1.19
N ALA A 175 -2.25 10.01 1.67
CA ALA A 175 -1.26 10.72 0.85
C ALA A 175 -0.24 9.72 0.27
N PRO A 176 0.36 10.01 -0.89
CA PRO A 176 1.43 9.18 -1.45
C PRO A 176 2.59 8.98 -0.46
N PRO A 177 3.31 7.84 -0.54
CA PRO A 177 3.14 6.75 -1.52
C PRO A 177 1.95 5.83 -1.20
N THR A 178 1.68 4.82 -2.05
CA THR A 178 0.70 3.78 -1.73
C THR A 178 1.10 2.94 -0.53
N VAL A 179 0.11 2.40 0.19
CA VAL A 179 0.31 1.45 1.29
C VAL A 179 1.02 0.20 0.77
N PHE A 180 2.01 -0.27 1.53
CA PHE A 180 2.73 -1.48 1.18
C PHE A 180 1.76 -2.67 1.05
N GLY A 181 1.89 -3.42 -0.04
CA GLY A 181 0.98 -4.50 -0.42
C GLY A 181 -0.09 -4.07 -1.43
N PHE A 182 -0.30 -2.77 -1.62
CA PHE A 182 -1.33 -2.19 -2.48
C PHE A 182 -0.68 -1.43 -3.65
N ASN A 183 -0.16 -2.18 -4.62
CA ASN A 183 0.68 -1.65 -5.71
C ASN A 183 1.89 -0.87 -5.18
N THR A 184 2.65 -1.52 -4.29
CA THR A 184 3.83 -0.97 -3.61
C THR A 184 4.78 -0.26 -4.59
N GLY A 185 5.12 1.00 -4.29
CA GLY A 185 6.03 1.81 -5.13
C GLY A 185 5.33 2.73 -6.11
N SER A 186 4.01 2.72 -6.13
CA SER A 186 3.19 3.71 -6.81
C SER A 186 2.90 4.91 -5.91
N ASP A 187 2.63 6.06 -6.53
CA ASP A 187 2.06 7.24 -5.87
C ASP A 187 0.55 7.37 -6.10
N ASN A 188 -0.06 6.43 -6.84
CA ASN A 188 -1.49 6.41 -7.10
C ASN A 188 -2.24 5.79 -5.91
N VAL A 189 -2.63 6.64 -4.95
CA VAL A 189 -3.34 6.24 -3.72
C VAL A 189 -4.68 5.52 -3.95
N ALA A 190 -5.23 5.53 -5.18
CA ALA A 190 -6.45 4.78 -5.48
C ALA A 190 -6.26 3.25 -5.30
N TYR A 191 -5.02 2.75 -5.36
CA TYR A 191 -4.73 1.34 -5.05
C TYR A 191 -4.96 0.98 -3.58
N ASP A 192 -4.92 1.96 -2.66
CA ASP A 192 -5.19 1.75 -1.24
C ASP A 192 -6.65 1.37 -0.95
N LEU A 193 -7.54 1.45 -1.95
CA LEU A 193 -8.97 1.12 -1.87
C LEU A 193 -9.32 -0.23 -2.53
N ILE A 194 -8.33 -1.08 -2.84
CA ILE A 194 -8.51 -2.38 -3.48
C ILE A 194 -7.97 -3.50 -2.56
N GLY A 195 -8.64 -4.65 -2.51
CA GLY A 195 -8.08 -5.85 -1.87
C GLY A 195 -8.47 -6.03 -0.39
N GLY A 196 -9.47 -5.29 0.09
CA GLY A 196 -10.06 -5.43 1.42
C GLY A 196 -11.48 -4.84 1.48
N SER A 197 -12.11 -4.89 2.64
CA SER A 197 -13.40 -4.22 2.87
C SER A 197 -13.12 -2.76 3.23
N ILE A 198 -13.69 -1.83 2.47
CA ILE A 198 -13.59 -0.40 2.79
C ILE A 198 -14.40 -0.12 4.06
N ILE A 199 -13.80 0.63 4.99
CA ILE A 199 -14.48 1.04 6.22
C ILE A 199 -15.67 1.93 5.87
N PRO A 200 -16.84 1.77 6.53
CA PRO A 200 -18.01 2.58 6.22
C PRO A 200 -17.73 4.08 6.38
N ASP A 201 -18.16 4.86 5.40
CA ASP A 201 -18.10 6.32 5.44
C ASP A 201 -18.96 6.87 6.58
N GLY A 202 -18.45 7.87 7.30
CA GLY A 202 -19.08 8.46 8.48
C GLY A 202 -19.01 7.61 9.76
N SER A 203 -18.28 6.49 9.74
CA SER A 203 -18.11 5.64 10.93
C SER A 203 -17.09 6.18 11.94
N THR A 204 -17.08 5.58 13.13
CA THR A 204 -16.08 5.85 14.18
C THR A 204 -15.08 4.70 14.26
N ALA A 205 -13.79 5.00 14.20
CA ALA A 205 -12.74 4.02 14.35
C ALA A 205 -12.67 3.48 15.79
N THR A 206 -12.33 2.21 15.94
CA THR A 206 -11.92 1.65 17.24
C THR A 206 -10.43 1.88 17.42
N LEU A 207 -10.07 2.75 18.37
CA LEU A 207 -8.69 3.03 18.73
C LEU A 207 -8.25 2.11 19.87
N THR A 208 -7.06 1.54 19.74
CA THR A 208 -6.40 0.78 20.82
C THR A 208 -4.98 1.29 21.01
N PRO A 209 -4.37 1.18 22.20
CA PRO A 209 -2.97 1.55 22.38
C PRO A 209 -2.08 0.78 21.37
N ALA A 210 -1.22 1.50 20.65
CA ALA A 210 -0.27 0.88 19.74
C ALA A 210 0.94 0.35 20.52
N PRO A 211 1.58 -0.74 20.06
CA PRO A 211 2.80 -1.21 20.68
C PRO A 211 3.92 -0.18 20.51
N THR A 212 4.59 0.13 21.62
CA THR A 212 5.73 1.05 21.69
C THR A 212 7.03 0.28 21.82
N GLY A 213 8.09 0.76 21.17
CA GLY A 213 9.46 0.25 21.30
C GLY A 213 10.17 0.77 22.54
#